data_AF-T1B547-F1
#
_entry.id   AF-T1B547-F1
#
_cell.length_a   1.000
_cell.length_b   1.000
_cell.length_c   1.000
_cell.angle_alpha   90.00
_cell.angle_beta   90.00
_cell.angle_gamma   90.00
#
_symmetry.space_group_name_H-M   'P 1'
#
loop_
_entity.id
_entity.type
_entity.pdbx_description
1 polymer ?
#
loop_
_entity_poly.entity_id
_entity_poly.type
_entity_poly.pdbx_seq_one_letter_code
_entity_poly.pdbx_strand_id
1 'polypeptide(L)'
;MLQSAATLQELVPDAVLVGGSAAVFYVGHRHSDDHDHTVADLGDQFDVVLEALESQDGWITNRTVAHKLILGELGDIEAGVRQLRRKLPLEVAEFALDNGKRLRVPTPDETLRIKAYLVVARNKTRDYL
;
A
#
# COMPACT_ATOMS: atom_id res chain seq x y z
N MET A 1 -11.47 -3.20 -4.62
CA MET A 1 -10.28 -2.54 -4.06
C MET A 1 -9.60 -3.37 -2.96
N LEU A 2 -10.18 -3.54 -1.75
CA LEU A 2 -9.49 -4.23 -0.64
C LEU A 2 -9.07 -5.68 -0.93
N GLN A 3 -9.85 -6.42 -1.72
CA GLN A 3 -9.46 -7.77 -2.15
C GLN A 3 -8.22 -7.77 -3.06
N SER A 4 -8.09 -6.77 -3.94
CA SER A 4 -6.90 -6.60 -4.79
C SER A 4 -5.68 -6.21 -3.95
N ALA A 5 -5.87 -5.34 -2.95
CA ALA A 5 -4.82 -5.02 -1.97
C ALA A 5 -4.36 -6.26 -1.18
N ALA A 6 -5.29 -7.11 -0.74
CA ALA A 6 -4.95 -8.36 -0.06
C ALA A 6 -4.25 -9.37 -0.98
N THR A 7 -4.65 -9.48 -2.26
CA THR A 7 -3.92 -10.28 -3.25
C THR A 7 -2.47 -9.80 -3.41
N LEU A 8 -2.24 -8.48 -3.48
CA LEU A 8 -0.88 -7.96 -3.51
C LEU A 8 -0.08 -8.34 -2.27
N GLN A 9 -0.69 -8.27 -1.09
CA GLN A 9 -0.03 -8.67 0.17
C GLN A 9 0.25 -10.17 0.28
N GLU A 10 -0.45 -11.03 -0.46
CA GLU A 10 -0.07 -12.45 -0.56
C GLU A 10 1.24 -12.64 -1.34
N LEU A 11 1.48 -11.80 -2.35
CA LEU A 11 2.72 -11.79 -3.14
C LEU A 11 3.88 -11.12 -2.38
N VAL A 12 3.56 -10.09 -1.59
CA VAL A 12 4.52 -9.32 -0.78
C VAL A 12 4.05 -9.33 0.69
N PRO A 13 4.33 -10.40 1.46
CA PRO A 13 3.78 -10.58 2.81
C PRO A 13 4.06 -9.44 3.79
N ASP A 14 5.20 -8.77 3.62
CA ASP A 14 5.61 -7.65 4.46
C ASP A 14 5.01 -6.29 4.07
N ALA A 15 4.23 -6.25 2.97
CA ALA A 15 3.56 -5.06 2.51
C ALA A 15 2.43 -4.64 3.46
N VAL A 16 2.37 -3.34 3.74
CA VAL A 16 1.31 -2.72 4.54
C VAL A 16 0.57 -1.70 3.67
N LEU A 17 -0.77 -1.84 3.60
CA LEU A 17 -1.64 -0.93 2.84
C LEU A 17 -1.57 0.47 3.42
N VAL A 18 -1.28 1.49 2.62
CA VAL A 18 -1.19 2.89 3.06
C VAL A 18 -1.99 3.80 2.12
N GLY A 19 -1.87 5.12 2.31
CA GLY A 19 -2.43 6.09 1.38
C GLY A 19 -3.92 6.39 1.61
N GLY A 20 -4.64 6.68 0.53
CA GLY A 20 -6.08 6.98 0.58
C GLY A 20 -6.89 5.77 1.03
N SER A 21 -6.59 4.60 0.48
CA SER A 21 -7.29 3.34 0.76
C SER A 21 -7.16 2.88 2.21
N ALA A 22 -6.00 3.05 2.84
CA ALA A 22 -5.87 2.81 4.29
C ALA A 22 -6.72 3.75 5.13
N ALA A 23 -6.86 5.02 4.73
CA ALA A 23 -7.75 5.95 5.44
C ALA A 23 -9.23 5.57 5.25
N VAL A 24 -9.66 5.32 4.00
CA VAL A 24 -11.01 4.87 3.65
C VAL A 24 -11.40 3.60 4.39
N PHE A 25 -10.46 2.69 4.64
CA PHE A 25 -10.71 1.48 5.43
C PHE A 25 -11.31 1.79 6.82
N TYR A 26 -10.88 2.88 7.46
CA TYR A 26 -11.40 3.30 8.77
C TYR A 26 -12.52 4.34 8.68
N VAL A 27 -12.68 5.05 7.57
CA VAL A 27 -13.57 6.21 7.47
C VAL A 27 -14.47 6.15 6.23
N GLY A 28 -15.77 6.34 6.43
CA GLY A 28 -16.77 6.18 5.37
C GLY A 28 -17.10 7.44 4.56
N HIS A 29 -16.39 8.56 4.77
CA HIS A 29 -16.73 9.86 4.18
C HIS A 29 -15.93 10.22 2.91
N ARG A 30 -15.12 9.30 2.37
CA ARG A 30 -14.32 9.51 1.16
C ARG A 30 -14.12 8.22 0.36
N HIS A 31 -13.67 8.37 -0.88
CA HIS A 31 -13.31 7.27 -1.78
C HIS A 31 -11.79 7.23 -2.06
N SER A 32 -11.30 6.05 -2.47
CA SER A 32 -9.97 5.85 -3.05
C SER A 32 -10.04 4.67 -4.01
N ASP A 33 -9.52 4.87 -5.22
CA ASP A 33 -9.61 3.93 -6.34
C ASP A 33 -8.33 3.10 -6.52
N ASP A 34 -7.23 3.49 -5.88
CA ASP A 34 -5.90 2.90 -5.94
C ASP A 34 -5.54 2.15 -4.65
N HIS A 35 -4.53 1.28 -4.65
CA HIS A 35 -3.91 0.82 -3.41
C HIS A 35 -2.39 0.93 -3.44
N ASP A 36 -1.84 1.72 -2.52
CA ASP A 36 -0.40 1.82 -2.30
C ASP A 36 -0.02 0.98 -1.08
N HIS A 37 1.12 0.32 -1.13
CA HIS A 37 1.69 -0.41 -0.03
C HIS A 37 3.09 0.10 0.28
N THR A 38 3.53 -0.12 1.52
CA THR A 38 4.91 0.11 1.90
C THR A 38 5.54 -1.14 2.50
N VAL A 39 6.82 -1.34 2.18
CA VAL A 39 7.67 -2.42 2.69
C VAL A 39 8.93 -1.80 3.30
N ALA A 40 9.44 -2.40 4.37
CA ALA A 40 10.56 -1.84 5.13
C ALA A 40 11.90 -1.94 4.39
N ASP A 41 12.03 -2.89 3.48
CA ASP A 41 13.27 -3.36 2.87
C ASP A 41 13.12 -3.60 1.36
N LEU A 42 12.21 -2.87 0.71
CA LEU A 42 12.08 -2.88 -0.74
C LEU A 42 13.42 -2.56 -1.44
N GLY A 43 14.28 -1.77 -0.80
CA GLY A 43 15.62 -1.50 -1.31
C GLY A 43 16.51 -2.73 -1.41
N ASP A 44 16.39 -3.67 -0.49
CA ASP A 44 17.21 -4.89 -0.47
C ASP A 44 16.54 -6.03 -1.25
N GLN A 45 15.21 -6.01 -1.36
CA GLN A 45 14.40 -7.05 -2.01
C GLN A 45 13.77 -6.60 -3.33
N PHE A 46 14.28 -5.53 -3.96
CA PHE A 46 13.60 -4.87 -5.08
C PHE A 46 13.26 -5.84 -6.23
N ASP A 47 14.25 -6.59 -6.69
CA ASP A 47 14.09 -7.50 -7.82
C ASP A 47 13.17 -8.67 -7.49
N VAL A 48 13.25 -9.20 -6.26
CA VAL A 48 12.38 -10.28 -5.77
C VAL A 48 10.93 -9.82 -5.72
N VAL A 49 10.67 -8.61 -5.21
CA VAL A 49 9.32 -8.03 -5.16
C VAL A 49 8.81 -7.74 -6.57
N LEU A 50 9.65 -7.22 -7.46
CA LEU A 50 9.26 -6.97 -8.85
C LEU A 50 8.89 -8.27 -9.56
N GLU A 51 9.71 -9.30 -9.44
CA GLU A 51 9.47 -10.63 -10.02
C GLU A 51 8.18 -11.25 -9.47
N ALA A 52 7.95 -11.18 -8.15
CA ALA A 52 6.74 -11.69 -7.53
C ALA A 52 5.49 -10.99 -8.08
N LEU A 53 5.52 -9.67 -8.25
CA LEU A 53 4.43 -8.91 -8.85
C LEU A 53 4.22 -9.27 -10.32
N GLU A 54 5.29 -9.36 -11.11
CA GLU A 54 5.21 -9.68 -12.54
C GLU A 54 4.79 -11.14 -12.82
N SER A 55 4.95 -12.03 -11.83
CA SER A 55 4.46 -13.41 -11.90
C SER A 55 2.94 -13.53 -11.70
N GLN A 56 2.29 -12.49 -11.17
CA GLN A 56 0.86 -12.50 -10.88
C GLN A 56 0.03 -12.27 -12.14
N ASP A 57 -0.90 -13.18 -12.42
CA ASP A 57 -1.88 -13.00 -13.48
C ASP A 57 -2.65 -11.67 -13.29
N GLY A 58 -2.68 -10.87 -14.35
CA GLY A 58 -3.35 -9.57 -14.38
C GLY A 58 -2.50 -8.41 -13.86
N TRP A 59 -1.24 -8.62 -13.48
CA TRP A 59 -0.32 -7.53 -13.19
C TRP A 59 0.26 -6.89 -14.46
N ILE A 60 0.30 -5.56 -14.51
CA ILE A 60 0.97 -4.78 -15.56
C ILE A 60 1.89 -3.75 -14.90
N THR A 61 3.21 -3.86 -15.08
CA THR A 61 4.17 -2.88 -14.58
C THR A 61 4.11 -1.59 -15.40
N ASN A 62 3.75 -0.48 -14.75
CA ASN A 62 3.65 0.85 -15.39
C ASN A 62 4.93 1.68 -15.21
N ARG A 63 5.53 1.63 -14.02
CA ARG A 63 6.73 2.42 -13.71
C ARG A 63 7.50 1.83 -12.55
N THR A 64 8.82 1.77 -12.69
CA THR A 64 9.72 1.44 -11.59
C THR A 64 10.69 2.59 -11.30
N VAL A 65 11.12 2.67 -10.04
CA VAL A 65 12.32 3.40 -9.62
C VAL A 65 13.08 2.45 -8.73
N ALA A 66 14.23 1.99 -9.21
CA ALA A 66 15.05 0.99 -8.54
C ALA A 66 15.22 1.28 -7.04
N HIS A 67 15.00 0.25 -6.22
CA HIS A 67 15.11 0.26 -4.76
C HIS A 67 14.11 1.17 -4.02
N LYS A 68 13.12 1.75 -4.71
CA LYS A 68 12.24 2.79 -4.11
C LYS A 68 10.76 2.59 -4.40
N LEU A 69 10.42 2.20 -5.63
CA LEU A 69 9.06 2.25 -6.12
C LEU A 69 8.83 1.23 -7.23
N ILE A 70 7.73 0.50 -7.11
CA ILE A 70 7.12 -0.27 -8.19
C ILE A 70 5.67 0.21 -8.30
N LEU A 71 5.25 0.64 -9.48
CA LEU A 71 3.87 1.02 -9.80
C LEU A 71 3.40 0.19 -10.96
N GLY A 72 2.16 -0.28 -10.86
CA GLY A 72 1.50 -1.04 -11.89
C GLY A 72 0.00 -1.04 -11.71
N GLU A 73 -0.65 -1.95 -12.41
CA GLU A 73 -2.07 -2.23 -12.29
C GLU A 73 -2.24 -3.71 -12.01
N LEU A 74 -3.13 -4.04 -11.06
CA LEU A 74 -3.54 -5.42 -10.78
C LEU A 74 -5.00 -5.59 -11.19
N GLY A 75 -5.21 -6.20 -12.35
CA GLY A 75 -6.47 -6.09 -13.08
C GLY A 75 -6.64 -4.64 -13.55
N ASP A 76 -7.76 -4.01 -13.19
CA ASP A 76 -8.07 -2.62 -13.56
C ASP A 76 -7.79 -1.62 -12.41
N ILE A 77 -7.00 -2.01 -11.41
CA ILE A 77 -6.77 -1.22 -10.19
C ILE A 77 -5.30 -0.81 -10.09
N GLU A 78 -5.04 0.50 -10.06
CA GLU A 78 -3.71 1.05 -9.83
C GLU A 78 -3.17 0.58 -8.46
N ALA A 79 -1.96 0.03 -8.49
CA ALA A 79 -1.31 -0.60 -7.36
C ALA A 79 0.14 -0.16 -7.26
N GLY A 80 0.61 0.04 -6.02
CA GLY A 80 1.98 0.50 -5.78
C GLY A 80 2.65 -0.19 -4.61
N VAL A 81 3.96 -0.43 -4.73
CA VAL A 81 4.82 -0.90 -3.63
C VAL A 81 5.97 0.08 -3.45
N ARG A 82 6.15 0.57 -2.22
CA ARG A 82 7.07 1.66 -1.90
C ARG A 82 7.99 1.32 -0.74
N GLN A 83 9.24 1.76 -0.85
CA GLN A 83 10.16 1.74 0.27
C GLN A 83 9.62 2.62 1.41
N LEU A 84 9.57 2.07 2.63
CA LEU A 84 9.18 2.81 3.82
C LEU A 84 10.14 3.98 4.04
N ARG A 85 9.58 5.20 4.13
CA ARG A 85 10.33 6.46 4.23
C ARG A 85 10.58 6.88 5.69
N ARG A 86 10.71 5.93 6.60
CA ARG A 86 11.05 6.16 8.02
C ARG A 86 11.77 4.95 8.60
N LYS A 87 12.47 5.15 9.72
CA LYS A 87 13.27 4.10 10.38
C LYS A 87 12.43 3.14 11.22
N LEU A 88 11.37 3.64 11.86
CA LEU A 88 10.54 2.82 12.74
C LEU A 88 9.44 2.11 11.93
N PRO A 89 9.15 0.83 12.21
CA PRO A 89 8.03 0.13 11.59
C PRO A 89 6.69 0.85 11.79
N LEU A 90 5.73 0.60 10.91
CA LEU A 90 4.35 1.03 11.11
C LEU A 90 3.73 0.27 12.29
N GLU A 91 2.87 0.92 13.07
CA GLU A 91 1.95 0.20 13.95
C GLU A 91 0.86 -0.40 13.05
N VAL A 92 0.79 -1.73 12.97
CA VAL A 92 -0.05 -2.46 12.01
C VAL A 92 -1.16 -3.20 12.73
N ALA A 93 -2.35 -3.20 12.13
CA ALA A 93 -3.46 -4.07 12.44
C ALA A 93 -3.72 -5.03 11.27
N GLU A 94 -4.20 -6.23 11.60
CA GLU A 94 -4.56 -7.25 10.60
C GLU A 94 -6.06 -7.53 10.67
N PHE A 95 -6.70 -7.60 9.51
CA PHE A 95 -8.13 -7.85 9.38
C PHE A 95 -8.40 -9.01 8.42
N ALA A 96 -9.36 -9.85 8.77
CA ALA A 96 -9.91 -10.83 7.85
C ALA A 96 -10.91 -10.15 6.91
N LEU A 97 -10.79 -10.41 5.61
CA LEU A 97 -11.77 -10.03 4.61
C LEU A 97 -12.79 -11.16 4.42
N ASP A 98 -13.96 -10.85 3.85
CA ASP A 98 -15.05 -11.81 3.64
C ASP A 98 -14.66 -13.03 2.79
N ASN A 99 -13.62 -12.88 1.95
CA ASN A 99 -13.09 -13.96 1.12
C ASN A 99 -12.01 -14.80 1.83
N GLY A 100 -11.81 -14.62 3.14
CA GLY A 100 -10.82 -15.34 3.95
C GLY A 100 -9.38 -14.82 3.84
N LYS A 101 -9.11 -13.85 2.94
CA LYS A 101 -7.80 -13.20 2.86
C LYS A 101 -7.56 -12.31 4.08
N ARG A 102 -6.29 -12.05 4.38
CA ARG A 102 -5.90 -11.08 5.42
C ARG A 102 -5.43 -9.78 4.78
N LEU A 103 -5.74 -8.67 5.44
CA LEU A 103 -5.30 -7.34 5.07
C LEU A 103 -4.51 -6.72 6.22
N ARG A 104 -3.27 -6.32 5.93
CA ARG A 104 -2.39 -5.57 6.82
C ARG A 104 -2.52 -4.08 6.50
N VAL A 105 -2.91 -3.30 7.49
CA VAL A 105 -3.16 -1.85 7.38
C VAL A 105 -2.63 -1.18 8.65
N PRO A 106 -2.16 0.08 8.64
CA PRO A 106 -1.74 0.75 9.85
C PRO A 106 -2.91 0.87 10.82
N THR A 107 -2.65 0.99 12.12
CA THR A 107 -3.70 1.32 13.09
C THR A 107 -4.36 2.66 12.73
N PRO A 108 -5.56 2.97 13.25
CA PRO A 108 -6.19 4.29 13.03
C PRO A 108 -5.26 5.45 13.40
N ASP A 109 -4.59 5.37 14.55
CA ASP A 109 -3.66 6.40 15.04
C ASP A 109 -2.43 6.55 14.15
N GLU A 110 -1.87 5.44 13.68
CA GLU A 110 -0.74 5.46 12.74
C GLU A 110 -1.17 5.99 11.36
N THR A 111 -2.37 5.65 10.90
CA THR A 111 -2.94 6.20 9.66
C THR A 111 -3.08 7.72 9.75
N LEU A 112 -3.62 8.23 10.87
CA LEU A 112 -3.73 9.67 11.13
C LEU A 112 -2.36 10.34 11.18
N ARG A 113 -1.38 9.73 11.85
CA ARG A 113 0.00 10.23 11.94
C ARG A 113 0.66 10.36 10.56
N ILE A 114 0.49 9.36 9.70
CA ILE A 114 0.99 9.37 8.32
C ILE A 114 0.32 10.52 7.54
N LYS A 115 -1.00 10.67 7.63
CA LYS A 115 -1.73 11.76 6.95
C LYS A 115 -1.29 13.14 7.42
N ALA A 116 -1.18 13.34 8.73
CA ALA A 116 -0.72 14.60 9.31
C ALA A 116 0.69 14.98 8.82
N TYR A 117 1.61 14.00 8.73
CA TYR A 117 2.92 14.23 8.15
C TYR A 117 2.82 14.64 6.66
N LEU A 118 1.99 13.95 5.86
CA LEU A 118 1.84 14.26 4.43
C LEU A 118 1.22 15.63 4.17
N VAL A 119 0.31 16.10 5.03
CA VAL A 119 -0.22 17.48 4.99
C VAL A 119 0.93 18.49 5.02
N VAL A 120 1.89 18.34 5.93
CA VAL A 120 3.04 19.24 6.03
C VAL A 120 4.04 19.01 4.90
N ALA A 121 4.31 17.75 4.56
CA ALA A 121 5.39 17.39 3.64
C ALA A 121 5.06 17.65 2.16
N ARG A 122 3.79 17.58 1.75
CA ARG A 122 3.38 17.76 0.34
C ARG A 122 2.10 18.57 0.13
N ASN A 123 1.32 18.81 1.19
CA ASN A 123 0.15 19.68 1.19
C ASN A 123 -0.83 19.43 0.02
N LYS A 124 -1.32 18.19 -0.12
CA LYS A 124 -2.35 17.85 -1.11
C LYS A 124 -3.71 17.75 -0.44
N THR A 125 -4.77 18.21 -1.10
CA THR A 125 -6.15 18.18 -0.58
C THR A 125 -6.55 16.80 -0.04
N ARG A 126 -6.15 15.72 -0.72
CA ARG A 126 -6.43 14.33 -0.31
C ARG A 126 -5.80 13.89 1.02
N ASP A 127 -4.89 14.68 1.58
CA ASP A 127 -4.25 14.41 2.87
C ASP A 127 -5.05 15.00 4.05
N TYR A 128 -5.97 15.92 3.78
CA TYR A 128 -6.92 16.49 4.76
C TYR A 128 -8.23 15.69 4.87
N LEU A 129 -8.45 14.74 3.95
CA LEU A 129 -9.67 13.94 3.83
C LEU A 129 -9.51 12.55 4.45
#